data_AF-A0A6A4I0T0-F1
#
_entry.id   AF-A0A6A4I0T0-F1
#
_cell.length_a   1.000
_cell.length_b   1.000
_cell.length_c   1.000
_cell.angle_alpha   90.00
_cell.angle_beta   90.00
_cell.angle_gamma   90.00
#
_symmetry.space_group_name_H-M   'P 1'
#
loop_
_entity.id
_entity.type
_entity.pdbx_description
1 polymer ?
#
loop_
_entity_poly.entity_id
_entity_poly.type
_entity_poly.pdbx_seq_one_letter_code
_entity_poly.pdbx_strand_id
1 'polypeptide(L)'
;NAYNRLPEVWGGDADLWNPLRFFDDKQDVSVGVFSNLATFSGGVRSCVGWQFAIMELQVMLFGLVESFEFSLPPGGLDIQRIPSILMVPMIRGRPELGVQLPLVVKQRTTTLAV
;
A
#
# COMPACT_ATOMS: atom_id res chain seq x y z
N ASN A 1 11.93 -5.26 -0.67
CA ASN A 1 11.40 -5.13 0.72
C ASN A 1 11.00 -6.52 1.22
N ALA A 2 11.98 -7.33 1.61
CA ALA A 2 11.79 -8.76 1.94
C ALA A 2 11.27 -8.96 3.38
N TYR A 3 11.68 -8.12 4.32
CA TYR A 3 11.28 -8.20 5.73
C TYR A 3 9.75 -8.19 5.91
N ASN A 4 9.06 -7.28 5.21
CA ASN A 4 7.59 -7.15 5.26
C ASN A 4 6.82 -8.34 4.66
N ARG A 5 7.51 -9.40 4.24
CA ARG A 5 6.94 -10.64 3.67
C ARG A 5 7.47 -11.91 4.34
N LEU A 6 8.30 -11.80 5.37
CA LEU A 6 8.83 -12.97 6.08
C LEU A 6 7.70 -13.69 6.84
N PRO A 7 7.37 -14.95 6.51
CA PRO A 7 6.30 -15.68 7.20
C PRO A 7 6.57 -15.90 8.69
N GLU A 8 7.85 -15.93 9.09
CA GLU A 8 8.27 -16.07 10.49
C GLU A 8 7.89 -14.85 11.34
N VAL A 9 7.74 -13.68 10.71
CA VAL A 9 7.35 -12.42 11.37
C VAL A 9 5.88 -12.11 11.15
N TRP A 10 5.37 -12.33 9.93
CA TRP A 10 4.06 -11.87 9.49
C TRP A 10 3.01 -12.99 9.39
N GLY A 11 3.39 -14.25 9.66
CA GLY A 11 2.52 -15.42 9.56
C GLY A 11 2.45 -16.02 8.15
N GLY A 12 1.71 -17.13 8.01
CA GLY A 12 1.58 -17.85 6.74
C GLY A 12 0.89 -17.06 5.62
N ASP A 13 0.23 -15.94 5.94
CA ASP A 13 -0.42 -15.05 5.00
C ASP A 13 0.41 -13.79 4.67
N ALA A 14 1.71 -13.78 4.96
CA ALA A 14 2.61 -12.64 4.78
C ALA A 14 2.60 -12.02 3.37
N ASP A 15 2.27 -12.82 2.34
CA ASP A 15 2.20 -12.37 0.96
C ASP A 15 0.83 -11.81 0.55
N LEU A 16 -0.19 -11.98 1.39
CA LEU A 16 -1.57 -11.56 1.16
C LEU A 16 -1.83 -10.17 1.74
N TRP A 17 -2.68 -9.41 1.04
CA TRP A 17 -3.21 -8.17 1.58
C TRP A 17 -4.26 -8.49 2.65
N ASN A 18 -3.86 -8.37 3.91
CA ASN A 18 -4.72 -8.56 5.07
C ASN A 18 -4.61 -7.31 5.97
N PRO A 19 -5.56 -6.35 5.90
CA PRO A 19 -5.54 -5.16 6.74
C PRO A 19 -5.89 -5.47 8.21
N LEU A 20 -6.58 -6.58 8.48
CA LEU A 20 -7.01 -6.95 9.82
C LEU A 20 -5.85 -7.37 10.72
N ARG A 21 -4.68 -7.72 10.15
CA ARG A 21 -3.48 -8.12 10.91
C ARG A 21 -2.97 -7.07 11.90
N PHE A 22 -3.37 -5.81 11.73
CA PHE A 22 -2.93 -4.70 12.55
C PHE A 22 -3.87 -4.36 13.71
N PHE A 23 -4.98 -5.11 13.85
CA PHE A 23 -5.94 -4.93 14.95
C PHE A 23 -5.60 -5.78 16.18
N ASP A 24 -4.71 -6.76 16.04
CA ASP A 24 -4.26 -7.61 17.16
C ASP A 24 -2.99 -7.03 17.80
N ASP A 25 -2.93 -7.00 19.14
CA ASP A 25 -1.79 -6.46 19.92
C ASP A 25 -0.54 -7.35 19.94
N LYS A 26 -0.47 -8.39 19.10
CA LYS A 26 0.58 -9.42 19.16
C LYS A 26 1.80 -9.02 18.34
N GLN A 27 2.65 -8.18 18.89
CA GLN A 27 4.01 -7.97 18.34
C GLN A 27 5.05 -8.12 19.46
N ASP A 28 5.60 -9.34 19.60
CA ASP A 28 6.60 -9.66 20.62
C ASP A 28 7.90 -8.86 20.46
N VAL A 29 8.26 -8.49 19.22
CA VAL A 29 9.44 -7.68 18.90
C VAL A 29 9.10 -6.68 17.81
N SER A 30 9.30 -5.38 18.10
CA SER A 30 9.06 -4.29 17.16
C SER A 30 10.37 -3.80 16.53
N VAL A 31 10.50 -3.98 15.22
CA VAL A 31 11.61 -3.47 14.39
C VAL A 31 11.23 -2.11 13.79
N GLY A 32 10.01 -1.99 13.29
CA GLY A 32 9.51 -0.79 12.62
C GLY A 32 8.93 0.24 13.59
N VAL A 33 9.08 1.53 13.26
CA VAL A 33 8.47 2.63 14.05
C VAL A 33 6.95 2.73 13.94
N PHE A 34 6.35 2.01 12.98
CA PHE A 34 4.92 1.99 12.75
C PHE A 34 4.48 0.56 12.39
N SER A 35 3.61 -0.03 13.23
CA SER A 35 3.01 -1.36 13.01
C SER A 35 4.02 -2.48 12.70
N ASN A 36 5.24 -2.39 13.22
CA ASN A 36 6.39 -3.25 12.91
C ASN A 36 6.75 -3.34 11.41
N LEU A 37 6.33 -2.38 10.59
CA LEU A 37 6.73 -2.30 9.18
C LEU A 37 8.15 -1.72 9.04
N ALA A 38 9.00 -2.37 8.25
CA ALA A 38 10.32 -1.84 7.91
C ALA A 38 10.28 -0.70 6.86
N THR A 39 9.09 -0.27 6.43
CA THR A 39 8.90 0.76 5.39
C THR A 39 9.52 2.11 5.78
N PHE A 40 9.49 2.44 7.07
CA PHE A 40 10.08 3.66 7.62
C PHE A 40 11.42 3.39 8.32
N SER A 41 12.07 2.26 8.03
CA SER A 41 13.24 1.77 8.78
C SER A 41 12.93 1.59 10.28
N GLY A 42 13.98 1.48 11.10
CA GLY A 42 13.88 1.32 12.55
C GLY A 42 15.09 1.92 13.28
N GLY A 43 14.97 2.06 14.60
CA GLY A 43 16.02 2.59 15.48
C GLY A 43 16.40 4.04 15.17
N VAL A 44 17.67 4.41 15.42
CA VAL A 44 18.18 5.80 15.27
C VAL A 44 18.18 6.33 13.83
N ARG A 45 17.95 5.47 12.84
CA ARG A 45 17.84 5.83 11.42
C ARG A 45 16.41 5.70 10.89
N SER A 46 15.42 5.59 11.78
CA SER A 46 14.02 5.64 11.36
C SER A 46 13.71 6.94 10.62
N CYS A 47 12.82 6.87 9.64
CA CYS A 47 12.34 8.06 8.92
C CYS A 47 11.71 9.05 9.91
N VAL A 48 12.31 10.23 10.08
CA VAL A 48 11.78 11.26 11.00
C VAL A 48 10.37 11.75 10.61
N GLY A 49 10.02 11.65 9.32
CA GLY A 49 8.73 12.07 8.79
C GLY A 49 7.64 10.99 8.77
N TRP A 50 7.83 9.83 9.42
CA TRP A 50 6.90 8.70 9.30
C TRP A 50 5.46 9.05 9.73
N GLN A 51 5.30 9.82 10.81
CA GLN A 51 3.97 10.23 11.31
C GLN A 51 3.26 11.13 10.30
N PHE A 52 4.01 12.08 9.74
CA PHE A 52 3.50 12.99 8.72
C PHE A 52 3.08 12.24 7.46
N ALA A 53 3.92 11.33 6.97
CA ALA A 53 3.61 10.51 5.81
C ALA A 53 2.35 9.64 6.01
N ILE A 54 2.16 9.05 7.21
CA ILE A 54 0.94 8.29 7.53
C ILE A 54 -0.30 9.19 7.53
N MET A 55 -0.23 10.36 8.17
CA MET A 55 -1.35 11.30 8.19
C MET A 55 -1.72 11.78 6.78
N GLU A 56 -0.74 12.15 5.96
CA GLU A 56 -0.98 12.56 4.57
C GLU A 56 -1.63 11.43 3.76
N LEU A 57 -1.11 10.20 3.86
CA LEU A 57 -1.67 9.05 3.16
C LEU A 57 -3.11 8.77 3.59
N GLN A 58 -3.42 8.88 4.89
CA GLN A 58 -4.78 8.68 5.39
C GLN A 58 -5.75 9.75 4.88
N VAL A 59 -5.35 11.03 4.91
CA VAL A 59 -6.17 12.14 4.42
C VAL A 59 -6.39 12.04 2.91
N MET A 60 -5.33 11.79 2.14
CA MET A 60 -5.44 11.60 0.69
C MET A 60 -6.33 10.40 0.36
N LEU A 61 -6.11 9.26 1.02
CA LEU A 61 -6.91 8.06 0.77
C LEU A 61 -8.38 8.31 1.06
N PHE A 62 -8.71 8.92 2.20
CA PHE A 62 -10.08 9.24 2.58
C PHE A 62 -10.75 10.14 1.53
N GLY A 63 -10.11 11.25 1.16
CA GLY A 63 -10.67 12.16 0.16
C GLY A 63 -10.86 11.51 -1.22
N LEU A 64 -9.92 10.65 -1.63
CA LEU A 64 -9.99 9.93 -2.89
C LEU A 64 -11.12 8.89 -2.91
N VAL A 65 -11.28 8.08 -1.86
CA VAL A 65 -12.31 7.02 -1.83
C VAL A 65 -13.71 7.58 -1.58
N GLU A 66 -13.82 8.72 -0.89
CA GLU A 66 -15.09 9.43 -0.71
C GLU A 66 -15.57 10.05 -2.03
N SER A 67 -14.66 10.66 -2.79
CA SER A 67 -15.01 11.45 -3.97
C SER A 67 -15.03 10.67 -5.27
N PHE A 68 -14.32 9.54 -5.34
CA PHE A 68 -14.10 8.82 -6.60
C PHE A 68 -14.30 7.30 -6.50
N GLU A 69 -14.48 6.71 -7.68
CA GLU A 69 -14.43 5.28 -7.92
C GLU A 69 -13.30 4.99 -8.90
N PHE A 70 -12.47 4.00 -8.55
CA PHE A 70 -11.31 3.59 -9.34
C PHE A 70 -11.56 2.20 -9.92
N SER A 71 -11.24 2.02 -11.19
CA SER A 71 -11.33 0.72 -11.87
C SER A 71 -10.20 0.54 -12.87
N LEU A 72 -9.89 -0.72 -13.21
CA LEU A 72 -8.97 -1.00 -14.31
C LEU A 72 -9.63 -0.65 -15.66
N PRO A 73 -8.84 -0.23 -16.67
CA PRO A 73 -9.37 -0.02 -18.02
C PRO A 73 -10.10 -1.25 -18.58
N PRO A 74 -11.06 -1.05 -19.50
CA PRO A 74 -11.71 -2.14 -20.21
C PRO A 74 -10.67 -3.08 -20.85
N GLY A 75 -10.88 -4.39 -20.69
CA GLY A 75 -9.92 -5.41 -21.11
C GLY A 75 -8.96 -5.87 -20.01
N GLY A 76 -8.96 -5.20 -18.85
CA GLY A 76 -8.10 -5.55 -17.71
C GLY A 76 -6.63 -5.21 -17.97
N LEU A 77 -5.87 -5.07 -16.89
CA LEU A 77 -4.42 -4.93 -16.93
C LEU A 77 -3.80 -5.92 -15.96
N ASP A 78 -2.84 -6.72 -16.44
CA ASP A 78 -1.99 -7.52 -15.57
C ASP A 78 -0.87 -6.63 -15.03
N ILE A 79 -1.03 -6.19 -13.78
CA ILE A 79 -0.06 -5.34 -13.11
C ILE A 79 0.87 -6.21 -12.27
N GLN A 80 2.17 -6.05 -12.51
CA GLN A 80 3.21 -6.66 -11.70
C GLN A 80 3.89 -5.62 -10.81
N ARG A 81 4.31 -6.07 -9.63
CA ARG A 81 5.14 -5.28 -8.72
C ARG A 81 6.59 -5.54 -9.07
N ILE A 82 7.34 -4.49 -9.38
CA ILE A 82 8.77 -4.59 -9.67
C ILE A 82 9.58 -4.10 -8.47
N PRO A 83 10.50 -4.91 -7.94
CA PRO A 83 11.45 -4.44 -6.94
C PRO A 83 12.46 -3.49 -7.59
N SER A 84 12.43 -2.23 -7.17
CA SER A 84 13.46 -1.22 -7.45
C SER A 84 13.91 -0.61 -6.11
N ILE A 85 14.39 0.64 -6.10
CA ILE A 85 14.56 1.42 -4.86
C ILE A 85 13.25 1.43 -4.05
N LEU A 86 12.11 1.53 -4.74
CA LEU A 86 10.77 1.34 -4.20
C LEU A 86 10.07 0.18 -4.94
N MET A 87 9.01 -0.37 -4.34
CA MET A 87 8.13 -1.30 -5.05
C MET A 87 7.24 -0.48 -5.99
N VAL A 88 7.43 -0.63 -7.30
CA VAL A 88 6.70 0.14 -8.31
C VAL A 88 5.78 -0.75 -9.14
N PRO A 89 4.61 -0.27 -9.58
CA PRO A 89 3.74 -0.99 -10.50
C PRO A 89 4.23 -0.86 -11.94
N MET A 90 4.17 -1.95 -12.69
CA MET A 90 4.39 -1.97 -14.14
C MET A 90 3.37 -2.92 -14.79
N ILE A 91 3.06 -2.67 -16.06
CA ILE A 91 2.23 -3.59 -16.85
C ILE A 91 3.08 -4.80 -17.23
N ARG A 92 2.63 -6.00 -16.87
CA ARG A 92 3.34 -7.24 -17.20
C ARG A 92 3.47 -7.39 -18.71
N GLY A 93 4.67 -7.77 -19.16
CA GLY A 93 4.98 -7.96 -20.58
C GLY A 93 5.10 -6.67 -21.41
N ARG A 94 4.98 -5.48 -20.79
CA ARG A 94 5.09 -4.17 -21.46
C ARG A 94 6.12 -3.25 -20.78
N PRO A 95 7.39 -3.69 -20.63
CA PRO A 95 8.41 -2.93 -19.90
C PRO A 95 8.75 -1.58 -20.54
N GLU A 96 8.56 -1.44 -21.86
CA GLU A 96 8.83 -0.23 -22.63
C GLU A 96 7.96 0.96 -22.22
N LEU A 97 6.81 0.69 -21.59
CA LEU A 97 5.92 1.73 -21.09
C LEU A 97 6.32 2.25 -19.70
N GLY A 98 7.31 1.64 -19.06
CA GLY A 98 7.85 2.07 -17.78
C GLY A 98 6.90 1.87 -16.59
N VAL A 99 7.15 2.65 -15.52
CA VAL A 99 6.41 2.60 -14.26
C VAL A 99 5.07 3.30 -14.43
N GLN A 100 3.98 2.53 -14.34
CA GLN A 100 2.63 3.07 -14.42
C GLN A 100 1.58 2.10 -13.85
N LEU A 101 0.47 2.69 -13.42
CA LEU A 101 -0.77 2.02 -13.07
C LEU A 101 -1.94 2.80 -13.69
N PRO A 102 -2.30 2.53 -14.95
CA PRO A 102 -3.43 3.21 -15.58
C PRO A 102 -4.74 2.82 -14.88
N LEU A 103 -5.52 3.81 -14.49
CA LEU A 103 -6.82 3.64 -13.82
C LEU A 103 -7.87 4.48 -14.54
N VAL A 104 -9.09 3.95 -14.60
CA VAL A 104 -10.29 4.72 -14.93
C VAL A 104 -10.84 5.28 -13.63
N VAL A 105 -10.98 6.60 -13.57
CA VAL A 105 -11.48 7.33 -12.40
C VAL A 105 -12.82 7.93 -12.74
N LYS A 106 -13.83 7.68 -11.90
CA LYS A 106 -15.16 8.30 -12.00
C LYS A 106 -15.46 9.05 -10.72
N GLN A 107 -16.16 10.18 -10.83
CA GLN A 107 -16.68 10.85 -9.65
C GLN A 107 -17.75 9.97 -9.00
N ARG A 108 -17.66 9.77 -7.69
CA ARG A 108 -18.67 9.06 -6.92
C ARG A 108 -19.89 9.97 -6.79
N THR A 109 -21.01 9.57 -7.37
CA THR A 109 -22.28 10.29 -7.19
C THR A 109 -22.89 9.83 -5.89
N THR A 110 -22.63 10.57 -4.80
CA THR A 110 -23.33 10.35 -3.54
C THR A 110 -24.78 10.78 -3.72
N THR A 111 -25.68 9.82 -3.98
CA THR A 111 -27.11 10.07 -3.77
C THR A 111 -27.30 10.27 -2.27
N LEU A 112 -27.41 11.53 -1.84
CA LEU A 112 -27.87 11.86 -0.51
C LEU A 112 -29.32 11.37 -0.39
N ALA A 113 -29.49 10.12 0.03
CA ALA A 113 -30.73 9.68 0.67
C ALA A 113 -30.69 10.25 2.09
N VAL A 114 -31.16 11.49 2.22
CA VAL A 114 -31.63 12.08 3.48
C VAL A 114 -33.13 12.24 3.36
#